data_AF-A0A9W3JVG4-F1
#
_entry.id   AF-A0A9W3JVG4-F1
#
_cell.length_a   1.000
_cell.length_b   1.000
_cell.length_c   1.000
_cell.angle_alpha   90.00
_cell.angle_beta   90.00
_cell.angle_gamma   90.00
#
_symmetry.space_group_name_H-M   'P 1'
#
loop_
_entity.id
_entity.type
_entity.pdbx_description
1 polymer ?
#
loop_
_entity_poly.entity_id
_entity_poly.type
_entity_poly.pdbx_seq_one_letter_code
_entity_poly.pdbx_strand_id
1 'polypeptide(L)'
;MNNQMIVLASRFMDEIKEFEKDAHGKINCDSNYKKEVINDIGEILAGGSVTAKQFHELFDKEKDNPQKGLFYKPNSILDAHNIQYVRKPYRDPDNLLVPGQFYFHPRLQLTPPPPMLKISDDGTIEASYDDEPFYLEIVDKITKKDLVEYFYSKTNAPTPEATLSRDIGAFDHMLRFWDVDFIFYLIDEAFTCSLDNGKPMPKSPLDIQHFEAEALLVHEARKNTCYEEGLDRVLPRAIS
;
A
#
# COMPACT_ATOMS: atom_id res chain seq x y z
N MET A 1 4.41 -3.55 -10.02
CA MET A 1 3.75 -4.85 -10.23
C MET A 1 4.11 -5.46 -11.58
N ASN A 2 4.75 -6.63 -11.52
CA ASN A 2 5.00 -7.46 -12.70
C ASN A 2 3.64 -7.91 -13.28
N ASN A 3 3.25 -7.42 -14.45
CA ASN A 3 1.93 -7.67 -15.07
C ASN A 3 1.54 -9.15 -15.08
N GLN A 4 2.53 -10.05 -15.19
CA GLN A 4 2.32 -11.49 -15.19
C GLN A 4 1.80 -12.02 -13.85
N MET A 5 2.22 -11.45 -12.71
CA MET A 5 1.74 -11.84 -11.39
C MET A 5 0.29 -11.44 -11.18
N ILE A 6 -0.08 -10.20 -11.52
CA ILE A 6 -1.47 -9.73 -11.38
C ILE A 6 -2.41 -10.58 -12.24
N VAL A 7 -1.98 -10.90 -13.47
CA VAL A 7 -2.76 -11.74 -14.38
C VAL A 7 -2.93 -13.16 -13.82
N LEU A 8 -1.87 -13.74 -13.26
CA LEU A 8 -1.92 -15.04 -12.59
C LEU A 8 -2.84 -15.03 -11.38
N ALA A 9 -2.68 -14.06 -10.47
CA ALA A 9 -3.50 -13.94 -9.28
C ALA A 9 -4.96 -13.67 -9.61
N SER A 10 -5.25 -12.81 -10.60
CA SER A 10 -6.62 -12.55 -11.05
C SER A 10 -7.28 -13.81 -11.61
N ARG A 11 -6.57 -14.59 -12.44
CA ARG A 11 -7.08 -15.86 -12.96
C ARG A 11 -7.32 -16.89 -11.86
N PHE A 12 -6.38 -17.01 -10.91
CA PHE A 12 -6.53 -17.89 -9.76
C PHE A 12 -7.79 -17.55 -8.96
N MET A 13 -8.01 -16.26 -8.72
CA MET A 13 -9.21 -15.77 -8.03
C MET A 13 -10.49 -15.99 -8.84
N ASP A 14 -10.47 -15.80 -10.16
CA ASP A 14 -11.67 -15.96 -10.99
C ASP A 14 -12.15 -17.42 -11.04
N GLU A 15 -11.22 -18.38 -11.12
CA GLU A 15 -11.54 -19.81 -11.05
C GLU A 15 -12.11 -20.18 -9.67
N ILE A 16 -11.50 -19.72 -8.56
CA ILE A 16 -12.01 -20.01 -7.21
C ILE A 16 -13.42 -19.47 -6.97
N LYS A 17 -13.72 -18.28 -7.50
CA LYS A 17 -15.07 -17.69 -7.43
C LYS A 17 -16.14 -18.56 -8.11
N GLU A 18 -15.78 -19.35 -9.12
CA GLU A 18 -16.71 -20.29 -9.75
C GLU A 18 -16.99 -21.51 -8.84
N PHE A 19 -16.05 -21.90 -7.99
CA PHE A 19 -16.15 -23.07 -7.11
C PHE A 19 -16.79 -22.77 -5.74
N GLU A 20 -16.66 -21.56 -5.22
CA GLU A 20 -17.11 -21.20 -3.87
C GLU A 20 -18.50 -20.55 -3.80
N LYS A 21 -19.36 -20.76 -4.80
CA LYS A 21 -20.77 -20.39 -4.64
C LYS A 21 -21.40 -21.34 -3.61
N ASP A 22 -21.78 -20.81 -2.45
CA ASP A 22 -22.62 -21.54 -1.50
C ASP A 22 -23.99 -21.90 -2.13
N ALA A 23 -24.84 -22.64 -1.42
CA ALA A 23 -26.19 -23.00 -1.89
C ALA A 23 -27.08 -21.77 -2.20
N HIS A 24 -26.63 -20.56 -1.83
CA HIS A 24 -27.27 -19.27 -2.08
C HIS A 24 -26.51 -18.41 -3.12
N GLY A 25 -25.45 -18.94 -3.74
CA GLY A 25 -24.67 -18.27 -4.78
C GLY A 25 -23.64 -17.26 -4.30
N LYS A 26 -23.35 -17.19 -2.99
CA LYS A 26 -22.41 -16.24 -2.39
C LYS A 26 -21.00 -16.82 -2.32
N ILE A 27 -20.02 -16.02 -2.72
CA ILE A 27 -18.59 -16.38 -2.75
C ILE A 27 -17.98 -16.11 -1.37
N ASN A 28 -17.22 -17.05 -0.81
CA ASN A 28 -16.57 -16.94 0.51
C ASN A 28 -15.12 -16.42 0.46
N CYS A 29 -14.75 -15.77 -0.64
CA CYS A 29 -13.46 -15.10 -0.82
C CYS A 29 -13.56 -13.65 -0.34
N ASP A 30 -13.22 -13.39 0.92
CA ASP A 30 -13.14 -12.02 1.44
C ASP A 30 -11.90 -11.26 0.90
N SER A 31 -11.77 -10.00 1.29
CA SER A 31 -10.65 -9.13 0.93
C SER A 31 -9.29 -9.70 1.35
N ASN A 32 -9.24 -10.46 2.45
CA ASN A 32 -8.02 -11.00 3.03
C ASN A 32 -7.55 -12.21 2.23
N TYR A 33 -8.47 -13.07 1.79
CA TYR A 33 -8.13 -14.21 0.93
C TYR A 33 -7.46 -13.78 -0.37
N LYS A 34 -7.95 -12.70 -0.99
CA LYS A 34 -7.31 -12.11 -2.18
C LYS A 34 -5.88 -11.66 -1.91
N LYS A 35 -5.63 -11.04 -0.74
CA LYS A 35 -4.28 -10.64 -0.32
C LYS A 35 -3.37 -11.86 -0.13
N GLU A 36 -3.87 -12.92 0.50
CA GLU A 36 -3.13 -14.17 0.71
C GLU A 36 -2.73 -14.84 -0.61
N VAL A 37 -3.64 -14.93 -1.57
CA VAL A 37 -3.36 -15.51 -2.91
C VAL A 37 -2.28 -14.69 -3.64
N ILE A 38 -2.40 -13.36 -3.64
CA ILE A 38 -1.40 -12.49 -4.28
C ILE A 38 -0.03 -12.66 -3.61
N ASN A 39 0.00 -12.71 -2.28
CA ASN A 39 1.25 -12.90 -1.53
C ASN A 39 1.87 -14.27 -1.81
N ASP A 40 1.10 -15.36 -1.80
CA ASP A 40 1.63 -16.71 -2.04
C ASP A 40 2.22 -16.84 -3.45
N ILE A 41 1.49 -16.38 -4.47
CA ILE A 41 1.99 -16.33 -5.86
C ILE A 41 3.24 -15.45 -5.91
N GLY A 42 3.23 -14.32 -5.21
CA GLY A 42 4.36 -13.42 -5.16
C GLY A 42 5.59 -14.07 -4.56
N GLU A 43 5.45 -14.79 -3.46
CA GLU A 43 6.56 -15.43 -2.76
C GLU A 43 7.19 -16.55 -3.57
N ILE A 44 6.36 -17.35 -4.24
CA ILE A 44 6.77 -18.43 -5.15
C ILE A 44 7.59 -17.85 -6.31
N LEU A 45 7.07 -16.81 -6.97
CA LEU A 45 7.73 -16.21 -8.13
C LEU A 45 8.99 -15.43 -7.73
N ALA A 46 8.99 -14.76 -6.58
CA ALA A 46 10.16 -14.06 -6.03
C ALA A 46 11.31 -15.03 -5.72
N GLY A 47 11.00 -16.27 -5.36
CA GLY A 47 11.98 -17.34 -5.19
C GLY A 47 12.91 -17.56 -6.39
N GLY A 48 12.39 -17.36 -7.60
CA GLY A 48 13.09 -17.57 -8.87
C GLY A 48 13.19 -19.04 -9.30
N SER A 49 12.73 -19.98 -8.48
CA SER A 49 12.70 -21.42 -8.78
C SER A 49 11.61 -21.81 -9.79
N VAL A 50 10.54 -21.02 -9.85
CA VAL A 50 9.40 -21.24 -10.74
C VAL A 50 9.13 -19.95 -11.50
N THR A 51 9.01 -20.06 -12.83
CA THR A 51 8.66 -18.89 -13.65
C THR A 51 7.15 -18.68 -13.70
N ALA A 52 6.71 -17.44 -13.92
CA ALA A 52 5.29 -17.13 -14.09
C ALA A 52 4.65 -17.97 -15.21
N LYS A 53 5.37 -18.21 -16.31
CA LYS A 53 4.90 -19.04 -17.42
C LYS A 53 4.72 -20.51 -17.01
N GLN A 54 5.71 -21.09 -16.33
CA GLN A 54 5.61 -22.47 -15.85
C GLN A 54 4.45 -22.63 -14.87
N PHE A 55 4.29 -21.66 -13.97
CA PHE A 55 3.20 -21.68 -13.00
C PHE A 55 1.82 -21.54 -13.66
N HIS A 56 1.74 -20.70 -14.70
CA HIS A 56 0.57 -20.56 -15.55
C HIS A 56 0.19 -21.86 -16.26
N GLU A 57 1.16 -22.57 -16.85
CA GLU A 57 0.92 -23.83 -17.55
C GLU A 57 0.45 -24.95 -16.61
N LEU A 58 0.92 -24.96 -15.36
CA LEU A 58 0.47 -25.93 -14.36
C LEU A 58 -0.94 -25.61 -13.89
N PHE A 59 -1.23 -24.33 -13.66
CA PHE A 59 -2.58 -23.88 -13.34
C PHE A 59 -3.59 -24.28 -14.42
N ASP A 60 -3.26 -24.04 -15.69
CA ASP A 60 -4.13 -24.40 -16.82
C ASP A 60 -4.33 -25.91 -16.99
N LYS A 61 -3.38 -26.75 -16.55
CA LYS A 61 -3.53 -28.22 -16.55
C LYS A 61 -4.43 -28.71 -15.43
N GLU A 62 -4.33 -28.07 -14.27
CA GLU A 62 -4.95 -28.55 -13.05
C GLU A 62 -6.36 -27.97 -12.84
N LYS A 63 -6.73 -26.86 -13.49
CA LYS A 63 -8.07 -26.25 -13.37
C LYS A 63 -9.24 -27.20 -13.67
N ASP A 64 -9.03 -28.16 -14.57
CA ASP A 64 -10.03 -29.15 -14.99
C ASP A 64 -9.95 -30.47 -14.17
N ASN A 65 -9.02 -30.56 -13.21
CA ASN A 65 -8.81 -31.76 -12.42
C ASN A 65 -10.01 -31.99 -11.46
N PRO A 66 -10.65 -33.19 -11.47
CA PRO A 66 -11.77 -33.51 -10.59
C PRO A 66 -11.42 -33.48 -9.09
N GLN A 67 -10.14 -33.53 -8.70
CA GLN A 67 -9.67 -33.30 -7.33
C GLN A 67 -9.58 -31.79 -6.99
N LYS A 68 -10.68 -31.07 -7.21
CA LYS A 68 -10.81 -29.61 -7.07
C LYS A 68 -10.45 -29.03 -5.69
N GLY A 69 -10.39 -29.88 -4.66
CA GLY A 69 -10.02 -29.48 -3.30
C GLY A 69 -8.54 -29.11 -3.11
N LEU A 70 -7.68 -29.30 -4.11
CA LEU A 70 -6.27 -28.93 -4.05
C LEU A 70 -6.03 -27.41 -4.21
N PHE A 71 -6.98 -26.62 -4.73
CA PHE A 71 -6.72 -25.24 -5.18
C PHE A 71 -6.92 -24.13 -4.15
N TYR A 72 -7.11 -24.46 -2.87
CA TYR A 72 -7.25 -23.43 -1.82
C TYR A 72 -6.02 -22.55 -1.66
N LYS A 73 -4.85 -23.02 -2.10
CA LYS A 73 -3.59 -22.27 -2.06
C LYS A 73 -2.81 -22.46 -3.36
N PRO A 74 -2.26 -21.39 -3.96
CA PRO A 74 -1.43 -21.47 -5.16
C PRO A 74 -0.30 -22.49 -5.07
N ASN A 75 0.36 -22.60 -3.91
CA ASN A 75 1.45 -23.54 -3.71
C ASN A 75 1.06 -25.03 -3.85
N SER A 76 -0.18 -25.40 -3.56
CA SER A 76 -0.66 -26.78 -3.66
C SER A 76 -0.54 -27.37 -5.08
N ILE A 77 -0.58 -26.51 -6.11
CA ILE A 77 -0.37 -26.93 -7.51
C ILE A 77 1.05 -27.43 -7.71
N LEU A 78 2.03 -26.74 -7.12
CA LEU A 78 3.43 -27.15 -7.19
C LEU A 78 3.65 -28.46 -6.44
N ASP A 79 3.02 -28.59 -5.27
CA ASP A 79 3.11 -29.79 -4.44
C ASP A 79 2.52 -31.01 -5.17
N ALA A 80 1.36 -30.86 -5.83
CA ALA A 80 0.73 -31.91 -6.63
C ALA A 80 1.62 -32.42 -7.78
N HIS A 81 2.45 -31.53 -8.34
CA HIS A 81 3.41 -31.86 -9.40
C HIS A 81 4.82 -32.18 -8.89
N ASN A 82 5.03 -32.28 -7.57
CA ASN A 82 6.34 -32.50 -6.95
C ASN A 82 7.41 -31.49 -7.39
N ILE A 83 7.02 -30.24 -7.64
CA ILE A 83 7.93 -29.17 -8.05
C ILE A 83 8.50 -28.51 -6.80
N GLN A 84 9.82 -28.56 -6.65
CA GLN A 84 10.48 -27.82 -5.58
C GLN A 84 10.52 -26.33 -5.88
N TYR A 85 10.14 -25.51 -4.90
CA TYR A 85 10.17 -24.06 -4.97
C TYR A 85 10.77 -23.47 -3.71
N VAL A 86 11.44 -22.33 -3.86
CA VAL A 86 11.89 -21.49 -2.76
C VAL A 86 10.89 -20.37 -2.59
N ARG A 87 10.40 -20.13 -1.38
CA ARG A 87 9.66 -18.91 -1.07
C ARG A 87 10.62 -17.80 -0.68
N LYS A 88 10.42 -16.61 -1.24
CA LYS A 88 11.06 -15.39 -0.76
C LYS A 88 9.98 -14.35 -0.48
N PRO A 89 10.11 -13.52 0.55
CA PRO A 89 9.14 -12.45 0.80
C PRO A 89 8.97 -11.62 -0.47
N TYR A 90 7.75 -11.57 -1.01
CA TYR A 90 7.48 -10.74 -2.17
C TYR A 90 7.54 -9.26 -1.76
N ARG A 91 8.42 -8.51 -2.42
CA ARG A 91 8.39 -7.05 -2.40
C ARG A 91 7.89 -6.61 -3.77
N ASP A 92 6.72 -5.96 -3.82
CA ASP A 92 6.27 -5.30 -5.05
C ASP A 92 7.35 -4.28 -5.44
N PRO A 93 7.97 -4.41 -6.64
CA PRO A 93 9.07 -3.52 -7.03
C PRO A 93 8.64 -2.05 -7.13
N ASP A 94 7.33 -1.78 -7.22
CA ASP A 94 6.80 -0.41 -7.23
C ASP A 94 6.40 0.09 -5.84
N ASN A 95 6.37 -0.77 -4.81
CA ASN A 95 6.07 -0.34 -3.45
C ASN A 95 7.32 0.25 -2.80
N LEU A 96 7.22 1.52 -2.43
CA LEU A 96 8.28 2.27 -1.76
C LEU A 96 8.38 1.95 -0.27
N LEU A 97 7.40 1.26 0.29
CA LEU A 97 7.37 0.90 1.70
C LEU A 97 8.16 -0.38 1.97
N VAL A 98 8.92 -0.35 3.05
CA VAL A 98 9.71 -1.47 3.55
C VAL A 98 8.87 -2.22 4.59
N PRO A 99 8.62 -3.53 4.42
CA PRO A 99 7.87 -4.31 5.40
C PRO A 99 8.51 -4.25 6.79
N GLY A 100 7.69 -3.96 7.80
CA GLY A 100 8.12 -3.87 9.21
C GLY A 100 8.78 -2.54 9.59
N GLN A 101 8.96 -1.61 8.65
CA GLN A 101 9.38 -0.25 8.96
C GLN A 101 8.18 0.59 9.39
N PHE A 102 8.35 1.35 10.47
CA PHE A 102 7.38 2.37 10.87
C PHE A 102 7.69 3.69 10.15
N TYR A 103 6.64 4.40 9.75
CA TYR A 103 6.70 5.67 9.05
C TYR A 103 5.95 6.72 9.85
N PHE A 104 6.54 7.91 10.02
CA PHE A 104 6.04 8.97 10.89
C PHE A 104 5.11 9.94 10.17
N HIS A 105 5.21 10.04 8.85
CA HIS A 105 4.38 10.94 8.07
C HIS A 105 2.91 10.50 8.09
N PRO A 106 1.95 11.37 8.46
CA PRO A 106 0.54 11.00 8.56
C PRO A 106 -0.06 10.41 7.28
N ARG A 107 0.45 10.80 6.10
CA ARG A 107 0.02 10.25 4.81
C ARG A 107 0.31 8.74 4.66
N LEU A 108 1.28 8.23 5.41
CA LEU A 108 1.69 6.83 5.41
C LEU A 108 0.99 6.02 6.51
N GLN A 109 0.15 6.67 7.32
CA GLN A 109 -0.52 6.07 8.46
C GLN A 109 -2.03 5.91 8.21
N LEU A 110 -2.61 4.89 8.81
CA LEU A 110 -4.05 4.67 8.90
C LEU A 110 -4.45 4.76 10.37
N THR A 111 -5.39 5.65 10.64
CA THR A 111 -5.99 5.88 11.96
C THR A 111 -7.50 5.82 11.84
N PRO A 112 -8.24 5.54 12.93
CA PRO A 112 -9.69 5.63 12.90
C PRO A 112 -10.15 7.04 12.46
N PRO A 113 -11.32 7.15 11.81
CA PRO A 113 -11.87 8.43 11.46
C PRO A 113 -12.10 9.29 12.71
N PRO A 114 -12.01 10.62 12.61
CA PRO A 114 -12.33 11.49 13.73
C PRO A 114 -13.79 11.30 14.15
N PRO A 115 -14.11 11.42 15.45
CA PRO A 115 -15.47 11.28 15.94
C PRO A 115 -16.40 12.30 15.28
N MET A 116 -17.59 11.85 14.89
CA MET A 116 -18.59 12.70 14.27
C MET A 116 -19.56 13.22 15.32
N LEU A 117 -19.81 14.53 15.34
CA LEU A 117 -20.87 15.10 16.17
C LEU A 117 -22.23 14.80 15.52
N LYS A 118 -23.09 14.08 16.23
CA LYS A 118 -24.49 13.88 15.88
C LYS A 118 -25.34 14.81 16.75
N ILE A 119 -26.25 15.53 16.12
CA ILE A 119 -27.26 16.31 16.82
C ILE A 119 -28.51 15.44 16.84
N SER A 120 -28.91 15.03 18.04
CA SER A 120 -30.14 14.28 18.27
C SER A 120 -31.37 15.18 18.09
N ASP A 121 -32.54 14.58 17.86
CA ASP A 121 -33.80 15.31 17.62
C ASP A 121 -34.22 16.21 18.81
N ASP A 122 -33.71 15.96 20.01
CA ASP A 122 -33.93 16.76 21.22
C ASP A 122 -32.92 17.92 21.38
N GLY A 123 -32.01 18.11 20.41
CA GLY A 123 -30.98 19.14 20.43
C GLY A 123 -29.73 18.78 21.24
N THR A 124 -29.62 17.56 21.77
CA THR A 124 -28.36 17.10 22.37
C THR A 124 -27.30 16.84 21.30
N ILE A 125 -26.06 17.21 21.61
CA ILE A 125 -24.90 16.96 20.76
C ILE A 125 -24.17 15.76 21.36
N GLU A 126 -24.19 14.64 20.65
CA GLU A 126 -23.46 13.43 21.02
C GLU A 126 -22.30 13.21 20.05
N ALA A 127 -21.11 12.96 20.59
CA ALA A 127 -20.01 12.47 19.79
C ALA A 127 -20.28 11.00 19.44
N SER A 128 -20.62 10.74 18.19
CA SER A 128 -20.64 9.40 17.62
C SER A 128 -19.20 8.99 17.37
N TYR A 129 -18.67 8.18 18.27
CA TYR A 129 -17.55 7.31 17.94
C TYR A 129 -18.17 6.15 17.17
N ASP A 130 -17.70 5.88 15.95
CA ASP A 130 -17.84 4.52 15.46
C ASP A 130 -17.14 3.64 16.51
N ASP A 131 -17.72 2.51 16.92
CA ASP A 131 -17.25 1.65 18.02
C ASP A 131 -15.86 1.01 17.78
N GLU A 132 -15.07 1.58 16.88
CA GLU A 132 -13.76 1.11 16.49
C GLU A 132 -12.69 1.58 17.49
N PRO A 133 -11.99 0.67 18.17
CA PRO A 133 -10.87 1.02 19.04
C PRO A 133 -9.79 1.77 18.26
N PHE A 134 -9.03 2.61 18.96
CA PHE A 134 -7.89 3.30 18.35
C PHE A 134 -6.89 2.30 17.76
N TYR A 135 -6.50 2.54 16.51
CA TYR A 135 -5.46 1.80 15.80
C TYR A 135 -4.55 2.78 15.06
N LEU A 136 -3.34 2.32 14.78
CA LEU A 136 -2.32 3.04 14.04
C LEU A 136 -1.58 2.04 13.16
N GLU A 137 -1.96 1.97 11.90
CA GLU A 137 -1.35 1.05 10.93
C GLU A 137 -0.60 1.84 9.86
N ILE A 138 0.24 1.16 9.08
CA ILE A 138 0.91 1.74 7.92
C ILE A 138 0.13 1.36 6.67
N VAL A 139 -0.02 2.30 5.73
CA VAL A 139 -0.68 2.02 4.45
C VAL A 139 0.01 0.86 3.72
N ASP A 140 -0.76 0.00 3.05
CA ASP A 140 -0.23 -1.23 2.43
C ASP A 140 0.76 -0.95 1.29
N LYS A 141 0.59 0.17 0.57
CA LYS A 141 1.33 0.47 -0.64
C LYS A 141 1.43 1.96 -0.93
N ILE A 142 2.63 2.39 -1.30
CA ILE A 142 2.90 3.70 -1.89
C ILE A 142 3.85 3.53 -3.06
N THR A 143 3.57 4.22 -4.15
CA THR A 143 4.35 4.20 -5.39
C THR A 143 4.90 5.58 -5.71
N LYS A 144 5.84 5.64 -6.66
CA LYS A 144 6.32 6.93 -7.20
C LYS A 144 5.19 7.77 -7.82
N LYS A 145 4.15 7.14 -8.36
CA LYS A 145 2.98 7.85 -8.89
C LYS A 145 2.21 8.55 -7.77
N ASP A 146 2.05 7.89 -6.63
CA ASP A 146 1.38 8.46 -5.46
C ASP A 146 2.13 9.69 -4.92
N LEU A 147 3.48 9.70 -5.00
CA LEU A 147 4.29 10.89 -4.66
C LEU A 147 4.02 12.07 -5.60
N VAL A 148 3.92 11.82 -6.92
CA VAL A 148 3.58 12.86 -7.91
C VAL A 148 2.16 13.39 -7.67
N GLU A 149 1.20 12.50 -7.46
CA GLU A 149 -0.18 12.89 -7.15
C GLU A 149 -0.26 13.70 -5.86
N TYR A 150 0.49 13.30 -4.84
CA TYR A 150 0.54 14.04 -3.59
C TYR A 150 1.15 15.44 -3.77
N PHE A 151 2.25 15.56 -4.51
CA PHE A 151 2.86 16.86 -4.83
C PHE A 151 1.85 17.81 -5.49
N TYR A 152 1.13 17.37 -6.51
CA TYR A 152 0.15 18.23 -7.20
C TYR A 152 -1.11 18.49 -6.36
N SER A 153 -1.49 17.56 -5.48
CA SER A 153 -2.62 17.74 -4.57
C SER A 153 -2.47 18.97 -3.66
N LYS A 154 -1.23 19.35 -3.30
CA LYS A 154 -0.93 20.54 -2.48
C LYS A 154 -1.31 21.86 -3.15
N THR A 155 -1.49 21.86 -4.47
CA THR A 155 -1.92 23.04 -5.25
C THR A 155 -3.35 22.93 -5.75
N ASN A 156 -4.08 21.89 -5.36
CA ASN A 156 -5.38 21.52 -5.95
C ASN A 156 -5.33 21.38 -7.49
N ALA A 157 -4.16 21.10 -8.05
CA ALA A 157 -3.98 20.87 -9.48
C ALA A 157 -4.06 19.37 -9.79
N PRO A 158 -4.68 18.98 -10.93
CA PRO A 158 -4.55 17.62 -11.42
C PRO A 158 -3.12 17.35 -11.87
N THR A 159 -2.66 16.11 -11.69
CA THR A 159 -1.36 15.65 -12.20
C THR A 159 -1.31 15.81 -13.73
N PRO A 160 -0.39 16.60 -14.30
CA PRO A 160 -0.30 16.76 -15.74
C PRO A 160 0.25 15.48 -16.40
N GLU A 161 -0.53 14.84 -17.28
CA GLU A 161 -0.08 13.62 -17.98
C GLU A 161 1.21 13.85 -18.77
N ALA A 162 1.39 15.03 -19.35
CA ALA A 162 2.56 15.39 -20.14
C ALA A 162 3.87 15.41 -19.33
N THR A 163 3.82 15.68 -18.02
CA THR A 163 5.01 15.76 -17.17
C THR A 163 5.19 14.57 -16.24
N LEU A 164 4.18 13.69 -16.14
CA LEU A 164 4.18 12.55 -15.22
C LEU A 164 5.46 11.71 -15.27
N SER A 165 5.96 11.35 -16.46
CA SER A 165 7.18 10.54 -16.60
C SER A 165 8.43 11.26 -16.09
N ARG A 166 8.54 12.56 -16.38
CA ARG A 166 9.63 13.42 -15.89
C ARG A 166 9.57 13.53 -14.37
N ASP A 167 8.37 13.74 -13.83
CA ASP A 167 8.15 13.95 -12.40
C ASP A 167 8.35 12.66 -11.59
N ILE A 168 8.00 11.50 -12.16
CA ILE A 168 8.39 10.19 -11.62
C ILE A 168 9.91 10.05 -11.59
N GLY A 169 10.62 10.48 -12.65
CA GLY A 169 12.08 10.46 -12.70
C GLY A 169 12.73 11.37 -11.65
N ALA A 170 12.10 12.51 -11.34
CA ALA A 170 12.53 13.41 -10.27
C ALA A 170 12.45 12.72 -8.89
N PHE A 171 11.33 12.07 -8.57
CA PHE A 171 11.21 11.29 -7.33
C PHE A 171 12.16 10.10 -7.30
N ASP A 172 12.37 9.40 -8.44
CA ASP A 172 13.35 8.31 -8.53
C ASP A 172 14.77 8.77 -8.17
N HIS A 173 15.14 9.99 -8.58
CA HIS A 173 16.41 10.59 -8.18
C HIS A 173 16.46 10.89 -6.67
N MET A 174 15.41 11.50 -6.11
CA MET A 174 15.36 11.87 -4.68
C MET A 174 15.34 10.66 -3.75
N LEU A 175 14.65 9.58 -4.14
CA LEU A 175 14.58 8.32 -3.40
C LEU A 175 15.95 7.61 -3.25
N ARG A 176 17.00 8.09 -3.92
CA ARG A 176 18.39 7.60 -3.72
C ARG A 176 19.06 8.19 -2.49
N PHE A 177 18.56 9.33 -2.01
CA PHE A 177 19.15 10.09 -0.92
C PHE A 177 18.27 10.09 0.33
N TRP A 178 16.95 10.05 0.15
CA TRP A 178 15.98 10.09 1.23
C TRP A 178 14.96 8.96 1.10
N ASP A 179 14.42 8.52 2.24
CA ASP A 179 13.32 7.58 2.25
C ASP A 179 11.99 8.25 1.88
N VAL A 180 10.97 7.41 1.65
CA VAL A 180 9.64 7.89 1.28
C VAL A 180 8.99 8.73 2.38
N ASP A 181 9.30 8.48 3.65
CA ASP A 181 8.79 9.24 4.80
C ASP A 181 9.23 10.70 4.70
N PHE A 182 10.54 10.89 4.55
CA PHE A 182 11.14 12.20 4.49
C PHE A 182 10.75 12.96 3.23
N ILE A 183 10.55 12.26 2.11
CA ILE A 183 10.05 12.89 0.88
C ILE A 183 8.66 13.51 1.09
N PHE A 184 7.77 12.87 1.85
CA PHE A 184 6.48 13.48 2.16
C PHE A 184 6.65 14.78 2.98
N TYR A 185 7.54 14.79 3.98
CA TYR A 185 7.88 16.01 4.72
C TYR A 185 8.49 17.10 3.82
N LEU A 186 9.36 16.73 2.88
CA LEU A 186 9.92 17.66 1.89
C LEU A 186 8.84 18.32 1.04
N ILE A 187 7.83 17.55 0.61
CA ILE A 187 6.70 18.09 -0.14
C ILE A 187 5.93 19.07 0.76
N ASP A 188 5.57 18.65 1.97
CA ASP A 188 4.78 19.46 2.90
C ASP A 188 5.46 20.79 3.21
N GLU A 189 6.73 20.76 3.58
CA GLU A 189 7.47 21.97 3.94
C GLU A 189 7.77 22.88 2.76
N ALA A 190 7.97 22.32 1.56
CA ALA A 190 8.11 23.14 0.36
C ALA A 190 6.88 24.02 0.12
N PHE A 191 5.67 23.46 0.29
CA PHE A 191 4.44 24.22 0.12
C PHE A 191 4.13 25.14 1.31
N THR A 192 4.33 24.68 2.55
CA THR A 192 4.15 25.50 3.75
C THR A 192 5.05 26.73 3.71
N CYS A 193 6.34 26.57 3.41
CA CYS A 193 7.26 27.69 3.33
C CYS A 193 6.95 28.66 2.17
N SER A 194 6.41 28.16 1.06
CA SER A 194 6.01 29.04 -0.05
C SER A 194 4.74 29.84 0.28
N LEU A 195 3.79 29.24 1.00
CA LEU A 195 2.55 29.91 1.41
C LEU A 195 2.78 30.91 2.55
N ASP A 196 3.53 30.51 3.57
CA ASP A 196 3.62 31.26 4.83
C ASP A 196 4.83 32.19 4.88
N ASN A 197 5.96 31.78 4.30
CA ASN A 197 7.24 32.50 4.38
C ASN A 197 7.61 33.24 3.08
N GLY A 198 6.72 33.23 2.08
CA GLY A 198 6.91 33.93 0.81
C GLY A 198 8.03 33.37 -0.08
N LYS A 199 8.47 32.13 0.16
CA LYS A 199 9.42 31.46 -0.74
C LYS A 199 8.75 31.17 -2.10
N PRO A 200 9.51 31.09 -3.21
CA PRO A 200 8.94 30.71 -4.50
C PRO A 200 8.24 29.35 -4.43
N MET A 201 7.07 29.23 -5.05
CA MET A 201 6.36 27.95 -5.17
C MET A 201 7.20 26.93 -5.96
N PRO A 202 7.32 25.68 -5.49
CA PRO A 202 7.98 24.63 -6.26
C PRO A 202 7.20 24.39 -7.57
N LYS A 203 7.90 24.46 -8.71
CA LYS A 203 7.31 24.28 -10.05
C LYS A 203 7.48 22.84 -10.53
N SER A 204 8.47 22.14 -9.99
CA SER A 204 8.74 20.74 -10.26
C SER A 204 9.05 19.98 -8.96
N PRO A 205 8.88 18.66 -8.91
CA PRO A 205 9.25 17.88 -7.75
C PRO A 205 10.72 18.00 -7.33
N LEU A 206 11.65 18.30 -8.26
CA LEU A 206 13.06 18.49 -7.89
C LEU A 206 13.27 19.74 -7.02
N ASP A 207 12.42 20.75 -7.16
CA ASP A 207 12.58 22.04 -6.47
C ASP A 207 12.41 21.90 -4.95
N ILE A 208 11.72 20.85 -4.48
CA ILE A 208 11.47 20.61 -3.05
C ILE A 208 12.77 20.31 -2.28
N GLN A 209 13.85 19.88 -2.96
CA GLN A 209 15.14 19.60 -2.32
C GLN A 209 15.73 20.84 -1.63
N HIS A 210 15.35 22.04 -2.05
CA HIS A 210 15.78 23.28 -1.43
C HIS A 210 15.17 23.55 -0.05
N PHE A 211 14.27 22.68 0.42
CA PHE A 211 13.57 22.79 1.69
C PHE A 211 13.96 21.68 2.68
N GLU A 212 15.10 21.01 2.44
CA GLU A 212 15.60 19.91 3.28
C GLU A 212 15.78 20.31 4.74
N ALA A 213 16.30 21.52 5.01
CA ALA A 213 16.52 21.98 6.37
C ALA A 213 15.22 22.12 7.15
N GLU A 214 14.19 22.70 6.53
CA GLU A 214 12.87 22.86 7.13
C GLU A 214 12.16 21.51 7.32
N ALA A 215 12.22 20.64 6.30
CA ALA A 215 11.67 19.29 6.36
C ALA A 215 12.31 18.47 7.49
N LEU A 216 13.63 18.56 7.68
CA LEU A 216 14.34 17.85 8.74
C LEU A 216 13.90 18.27 10.14
N LEU A 217 13.68 19.57 10.35
CA LEU A 217 13.20 20.07 11.64
C LEU A 217 11.83 19.51 12.00
N VAL A 218 10.89 19.53 11.05
CA VAL A 218 9.51 19.05 11.28
C VAL A 218 9.47 17.53 11.41
N HIS A 219 10.25 16.82 10.60
CA HIS A 219 10.37 15.36 10.66
C HIS A 219 10.93 14.89 12.02
N GLU A 220 12.03 15.48 12.50
CA GLU A 220 12.61 15.12 13.80
C GLU A 220 11.71 15.54 14.97
N ALA A 221 11.03 16.70 14.88
CA ALA A 221 10.04 17.09 15.87
C ALA A 221 8.90 16.06 15.97
N ARG A 222 8.36 15.61 14.82
CA ARG A 222 7.30 14.59 14.81
C ARG A 222 7.79 13.27 15.40
N LYS A 223 8.98 12.81 15.03
CA LYS A 223 9.56 11.59 15.57
C LYS A 223 9.65 11.65 17.09
N ASN A 224 10.17 12.75 17.64
CA ASN A 224 10.28 12.93 19.08
C ASN A 224 8.91 12.87 19.76
N THR A 225 7.89 13.55 19.23
CA THR A 225 6.51 13.46 19.75
C THR A 225 5.99 12.03 19.71
N CYS A 226 6.14 11.32 18.59
CA CYS A 226 5.70 9.93 18.47
C CYS A 226 6.41 9.00 19.47
N TYR A 227 7.70 9.22 19.75
CA TYR A 227 8.42 8.47 20.78
C TYR A 227 7.90 8.76 22.19
N GLU A 228 7.66 10.03 22.53
CA GLU A 228 7.13 10.44 23.83
C GLU A 228 5.72 9.88 24.08
N GLU A 229 4.89 9.84 23.04
CA GLU A 229 3.50 9.34 23.11
C GLU A 229 3.39 7.81 22.94
N GLY A 230 4.50 7.11 22.64
CA GLY A 230 4.50 5.67 22.38
C GLY A 230 3.75 5.28 21.08
N LEU A 231 3.68 6.22 20.13
CA LEU A 231 3.10 6.09 18.79
C LEU A 231 4.17 5.86 17.72
N ASP A 232 5.28 5.23 18.10
CA ASP A 232 6.44 4.89 17.27
C ASP A 232 6.38 3.46 16.72
N ARG A 233 5.21 2.81 16.81
CA ARG A 233 4.97 1.42 16.42
C ARG A 233 3.56 1.23 15.89
N VAL A 234 3.39 0.17 15.11
CA VAL A 234 2.06 -0.26 14.65
C VAL A 234 1.21 -0.69 15.84
N LEU A 235 -0.01 -0.15 15.92
CA LEU A 235 -1.06 -0.54 16.84
C LEU A 235 -2.17 -1.18 16.00
N PRO A 236 -2.28 -2.51 15.97
CA PRO A 236 -3.15 -3.21 15.04
C PRO A 236 -4.62 -2.94 15.35
N ARG A 237 -5.45 -2.90 14.30
CA ARG A 237 -6.91 -2.84 14.44
C ARG A 237 -7.40 -4.07 15.20
N ALA A 238 -8.21 -3.85 16.24
CA ALA A 238 -8.85 -4.94 16.96
C ALA A 238 -9.78 -5.69 16.01
N ILE A 239 -9.55 -7.00 15.86
CA ILE A 239 -10.44 -7.87 15.10
C ILE A 239 -11.63 -8.20 16.01
N SER A 240 -12.78 -7.62 15.72
CA SER A 240 -14.07 -7.95 16.35
C SER A 240 -14.69 -9.19 15.73
#